data_AF-B1WX39-F1
#
_entry.id   AF-B1WX39-F1
#
_cell.length_a   1.000
_cell.length_b   1.000
_cell.length_c   1.000
_cell.angle_alpha   90.00
_cell.angle_beta   90.00
_cell.angle_gamma   90.00
#
_symmetry.space_group_name_H-M   'P 1'
#
loop_
_entity.id
_entity.type
_entity.pdbx_description
1 polymer ?
#
loop_
_entity_poly.entity_id
_entity_poly.type
_entity_poly.pdbx_seq_one_letter_code
_entity_poly.pdbx_strand_id
1 'polypeptide(L)'
;MPKHILVTGPSRSGKSEWAERLAHRCNKPIIYVATALENLDDSEWQQRIEKHRRRRPSHWQTLSVPYDLCLTIEQANPPHCLLIDSLGTWVANGLEQDEESWEAIATRLLTSIQQASVDLIFVAEETGWGVVPAYPLGRLFRDRLGYLTRQLGVMVDTTYLVTGGHALNLTLLGNPVDKF
;
A
#
# COMPACT_ATOMS: atom_id res chain seq x y z
N MET A 1 -8.33 -14.25 13.88
CA MET A 1 -8.51 -13.77 12.50
C MET A 1 -7.39 -12.79 12.19
N PRO A 2 -6.84 -12.81 10.96
CA PRO A 2 -5.86 -11.83 10.53
C PRO A 2 -6.46 -10.42 10.57
N LYS A 3 -5.61 -9.41 10.80
CA LYS A 3 -6.00 -8.00 10.76
C LYS A 3 -5.43 -7.32 9.53
N HIS A 4 -6.27 -6.64 8.77
CA HIS A 4 -5.89 -5.85 7.60
C HIS A 4 -6.06 -4.37 7.89
N ILE A 5 -5.05 -3.58 7.54
CA ILE A 5 -5.01 -2.15 7.80
C ILE A 5 -4.60 -1.42 6.52
N LEU A 6 -5.31 -0.34 6.21
CA LEU A 6 -4.93 0.62 5.18
C LEU A 6 -4.43 1.91 5.83
N VAL A 7 -3.26 2.40 5.40
CA VAL A 7 -2.69 3.68 5.80
C VAL A 7 -2.54 4.54 4.54
N THR A 8 -3.41 5.53 4.38
CA THR A 8 -3.42 6.45 3.25
C THR A 8 -2.97 7.85 3.65
N GLY A 9 -2.46 8.64 2.70
CA GLY A 9 -2.14 10.04 2.92
C GLY A 9 -1.29 10.67 1.82
N PRO A 10 -1.14 12.01 1.80
CA PRO A 10 -0.30 12.67 0.81
C PRO A 10 1.18 12.31 0.98
N SER A 11 1.97 12.60 -0.05
CA SER A 11 3.43 12.46 0.02
C SER A 11 4.01 13.26 1.19
N ARG A 12 4.98 12.65 1.90
CA ARG A 12 5.65 13.24 3.08
C ARG A 12 4.72 13.53 4.28
N SER A 13 3.54 12.90 4.36
CA SER A 13 2.65 13.07 5.50
C SER A 13 3.06 12.34 6.78
N GLY A 14 3.98 11.37 6.67
CA GLY A 14 4.33 10.44 7.75
C GLY A 14 3.65 9.06 7.64
N LYS A 15 3.00 8.74 6.50
CA LYS A 15 2.23 7.49 6.33
C LYS A 15 3.05 6.21 6.51
N SER A 16 4.25 6.14 5.94
CA SER A 16 5.12 4.97 6.10
C SER A 16 5.61 4.82 7.54
N GLU A 17 5.96 5.93 8.22
CA GLU A 17 6.32 5.94 9.64
C GLU A 17 5.17 5.44 10.52
N TRP A 18 3.94 5.84 10.22
CA TRP A 18 2.77 5.34 10.94
C TRP A 18 2.54 3.85 10.68
N ALA A 19 2.63 3.40 9.43
CA ALA A 19 2.49 2.00 9.08
C ALA A 19 3.57 1.12 9.75
N GLU A 20 4.81 1.58 9.82
CA GLU A 20 5.89 0.91 10.55
C GLU A 20 5.61 0.84 12.07
N ARG A 21 5.06 1.90 12.66
CA ARG A 21 4.63 1.87 14.08
C ARG A 21 3.53 0.84 14.32
N LEU A 22 2.59 0.70 13.39
CA LEU A 22 1.54 -0.31 13.47
C LEU A 22 2.11 -1.73 13.34
N ALA A 23 3.02 -1.95 12.38
CA ALA A 23 3.74 -3.21 12.21
C ALA A 23 4.52 -3.58 13.49
N HIS A 24 5.21 -2.62 14.11
CA HIS A 24 5.91 -2.89 15.37
C HIS A 24 4.95 -3.30 16.50
N ARG A 25 3.76 -2.69 16.56
CA ARG A 25 2.75 -2.97 17.60
C ARG A 25 2.01 -4.29 17.41
N CYS A 26 2.01 -4.89 16.21
CA CYS A 26 1.33 -6.16 16.00
C CYS A 26 2.08 -7.35 16.64
N ASN A 27 3.33 -7.16 17.07
CA ASN A 27 4.16 -8.13 17.77
C ASN A 27 4.27 -9.48 17.02
N LYS A 28 4.42 -9.40 15.69
CA LYS A 28 4.57 -10.53 14.76
C LYS A 28 5.85 -10.38 13.94
N PRO A 29 6.39 -11.47 13.37
CA PRO A 29 7.46 -11.38 12.38
C PRO A 29 7.01 -10.54 11.17
N ILE A 30 7.76 -9.47 10.86
CA ILE A 30 7.41 -8.53 9.81
C ILE A 30 8.14 -8.85 8.52
N ILE A 31 7.38 -8.91 7.43
CA ILE A 31 7.88 -8.93 6.06
C ILE A 31 7.53 -7.59 5.41
N TYR A 32 8.52 -6.74 5.17
CA TYR A 32 8.35 -5.52 4.39
C TYR A 32 8.35 -5.86 2.90
N VAL A 33 7.30 -5.47 2.20
CA VAL A 33 7.10 -5.73 0.77
C VAL A 33 7.25 -4.41 0.03
N ALA A 34 8.42 -4.21 -0.60
CA ALA A 34 8.71 -3.05 -1.43
C ALA A 34 8.16 -3.30 -2.84
N THR A 35 7.21 -2.49 -3.30
CA THR A 35 6.59 -2.67 -4.62
C THR A 35 7.17 -1.74 -5.69
N ALA A 36 8.06 -0.83 -5.32
CA ALA A 36 8.69 0.04 -6.29
C ALA A 36 9.78 -0.71 -7.08
N LEU A 37 9.89 -0.41 -8.38
CA LEU A 37 11.02 -0.85 -9.17
C LEU A 37 12.31 -0.21 -8.65
N GLU A 38 13.35 -1.02 -8.45
CA GLU A 38 14.67 -0.50 -8.14
C GLU A 38 15.27 0.12 -9.42
N ASN A 39 15.38 1.45 -9.44
CA ASN A 39 16.17 2.14 -10.45
C ASN A 39 17.59 2.34 -9.91
N LEU A 40 18.55 1.56 -10.43
CA LEU A 40 19.95 1.61 -9.99
C LEU A 40 20.68 2.88 -10.46
N ASP A 41 20.15 3.54 -11.49
CA ASP A 41 20.77 4.73 -12.09
C ASP A 41 20.32 6.04 -11.41
N ASP A 42 19.32 5.99 -10.53
CA ASP A 42 18.83 7.14 -9.77
C ASP A 42 19.45 7.18 -8.36
N SER A 43 20.54 7.95 -8.23
CA SER A 43 21.24 8.09 -6.94
C SER A 43 20.39 8.72 -5.83
N GLU A 44 19.42 9.57 -6.14
CA GLU A 44 18.51 10.17 -5.15
C GLU A 44 17.52 9.11 -4.64
N TRP A 45 17.00 8.30 -5.56
CA TRP A 45 16.16 7.16 -5.25
C TRP A 45 16.87 6.14 -4.36
N GLN A 46 18.12 5.80 -4.67
CA GLN A 46 18.93 4.88 -3.86
C GLN A 46 19.16 5.42 -2.44
N GLN A 47 19.47 6.71 -2.29
CA GLN A 47 19.62 7.33 -0.96
C GLN A 47 18.33 7.27 -0.15
N ARG A 48 17.17 7.45 -0.80
CA ARG A 48 15.86 7.32 -0.15
C ARG A 48 15.61 5.89 0.30
N ILE A 49 15.84 4.89 -0.56
CA ILE A 49 15.71 3.46 -0.20
C ILE A 49 16.60 3.14 1.01
N GLU A 50 17.85 3.56 0.99
CA GLU A 50 18.81 3.28 2.06
C GLU A 50 18.37 3.92 3.38
N LYS A 51 17.90 5.17 3.35
CA LYS A 51 17.33 5.83 4.55
C LYS A 51 16.13 5.05 5.11
N HIS A 52 15.25 4.55 4.25
CA HIS A 52 14.12 3.71 4.66
C HIS A 52 14.55 2.33 5.17
N ARG A 53 15.58 1.71 4.58
CA ARG A 53 16.18 0.45 5.07
C ARG A 53 16.76 0.64 6.48
N ARG A 54 17.54 1.69 6.70
CA ARG A 54 18.16 1.98 8.02
C ARG A 54 17.17 2.28 9.14
N ARG A 55 15.99 2.82 8.82
CA ARG A 55 14.94 3.09 9.81
C ARG A 55 14.30 1.80 10.33
N ARG A 56 14.28 0.75 9.51
CA ARG A 56 13.62 -0.52 9.85
C ARG A 56 14.54 -1.37 10.73
N PRO A 57 13.98 -2.12 11.70
CA PRO A 57 14.77 -3.06 12.49
C PRO A 57 15.43 -4.12 11.61
N SER A 58 16.67 -4.50 11.94
CA SER A 58 17.44 -5.50 11.17
C SER A 58 16.82 -6.90 11.14
N HIS A 59 15.89 -7.19 12.06
CA HIS A 59 15.17 -8.46 12.11
C HIS A 59 13.97 -8.53 11.16
N TRP A 60 13.63 -7.43 10.47
CA TRP A 60 12.57 -7.43 9.45
C TRP A 60 13.09 -8.05 8.16
N GLN A 61 12.33 -8.98 7.59
CA GLN A 61 12.58 -9.44 6.24
C GLN A 61 12.13 -8.36 5.25
N THR A 62 12.86 -8.17 4.15
CA THR A 62 12.46 -7.29 3.05
C THR A 62 12.37 -8.10 1.76
N LEU A 63 11.25 -7.97 1.04
CA LEU A 63 11.03 -8.54 -0.28
C LEU A 63 10.84 -7.40 -1.31
N SER A 64 11.46 -7.54 -2.47
CA SER A 64 11.18 -6.70 -3.65
C SER A 64 10.13 -7.39 -4.50
N VAL A 65 8.93 -6.80 -4.59
CA VAL A 65 7.75 -7.39 -5.23
C VAL A 65 7.04 -6.34 -6.09
N PRO A 66 7.62 -5.95 -7.24
CA PRO A 66 7.03 -4.94 -8.10
C PRO A 66 5.75 -5.40 -8.80
N TYR A 67 5.60 -6.71 -9.07
CA TYR A 67 4.49 -7.25 -9.84
C TYR A 67 3.70 -8.33 -9.08
N ASP A 68 4.38 -9.32 -8.49
CA ASP A 68 3.78 -10.53 -7.91
C ASP A 68 3.21 -10.34 -6.48
N LEU A 69 2.54 -9.21 -6.23
CA LEU A 69 1.99 -8.87 -4.91
C LEU A 69 0.92 -9.89 -4.47
N CYS A 70 0.03 -10.29 -5.38
CA CYS A 70 -1.01 -11.27 -5.09
C CYS A 70 -0.41 -12.61 -4.63
N LEU A 71 0.58 -13.12 -5.37
CA LEU A 71 1.27 -14.36 -5.02
C LEU A 71 2.00 -14.26 -3.68
N THR A 72 2.63 -13.11 -3.41
CA THR A 72 3.31 -12.86 -2.14
C THR A 72 2.35 -12.90 -0.95
N ILE A 73 1.15 -12.34 -1.11
CA ILE A 73 0.08 -12.40 -0.09
C ILE A 73 -0.42 -13.84 0.08
N GLU A 74 -0.66 -14.55 -1.02
CA GLU A 74 -1.16 -15.93 -1.03
C GLU A 74 -0.18 -16.93 -0.38
N GLN A 75 1.13 -16.72 -0.56
CA GLN A 75 2.17 -17.60 -0.01
C GLN A 75 2.58 -17.25 1.43
N ALA A 76 2.13 -16.10 1.96
CA ALA A 76 2.43 -15.72 3.32
C ALA A 76 1.67 -16.60 4.31
N ASN A 77 2.39 -17.12 5.31
CA ASN A 77 1.83 -18.02 6.32
C ASN A 77 1.91 -17.40 7.72
N PRO A 78 0.99 -17.74 8.65
CA PRO A 78 1.09 -17.29 10.04
C PRO A 78 2.42 -17.71 10.69
N PRO A 79 2.94 -16.93 11.65
CA PRO A 79 2.31 -15.77 12.28
C PRO A 79 2.74 -14.42 11.65
N HIS A 80 3.14 -14.37 10.37
CA HIS A 80 3.70 -13.16 9.76
C HIS A 80 2.70 -11.98 9.69
N CYS A 81 3.26 -10.78 9.56
CA CYS A 81 2.55 -9.58 9.12
C CYS A 81 3.31 -8.97 7.93
N LEU A 82 2.60 -8.72 6.83
CA LEU A 82 3.18 -8.05 5.66
C LEU A 82 2.90 -6.55 5.76
N LEU A 83 3.95 -5.74 5.59
CA LEU A 83 3.85 -4.30 5.41
C LEU A 83 4.17 -3.97 3.95
N ILE A 84 3.13 -3.66 3.16
CA ILE A 84 3.20 -3.37 1.73
C ILE A 84 3.36 -1.86 1.53
N ASP A 85 4.50 -1.45 0.98
CA ASP A 85 4.86 -0.05 0.73
C ASP A 85 5.39 0.09 -0.72
N SER A 86 4.62 0.66 -1.66
CA SER A 86 3.24 1.14 -1.52
C SER A 86 2.30 0.63 -2.61
N LEU A 87 0.99 0.76 -2.39
CA LEU A 87 0.00 0.50 -3.43
C LEU A 87 0.15 1.47 -4.61
N GLY A 88 0.60 2.71 -4.39
CA GLY A 88 0.87 3.64 -5.47
C GLY A 88 1.99 3.17 -6.39
N THR A 89 3.12 2.70 -5.85
CA THR A 89 4.19 2.18 -6.70
C THR A 89 3.79 0.89 -7.41
N TRP A 90 2.96 0.05 -6.78
CA TRP A 90 2.40 -1.13 -7.45
C TRP A 90 1.44 -0.77 -8.60
N VAL A 91 0.53 0.19 -8.39
CA VAL A 91 -0.36 0.72 -9.45
C VAL A 91 0.46 1.33 -10.58
N ALA A 92 1.53 2.08 -10.28
CA ALA A 92 2.41 2.68 -11.27
C ALA A 92 3.03 1.64 -12.21
N ASN A 93 3.44 0.48 -11.67
CA ASN A 93 4.00 -0.62 -12.46
C ASN A 93 2.97 -1.26 -13.41
N GLY A 94 1.67 -1.10 -13.14
CA GLY A 94 0.57 -1.63 -13.96
C GLY A 94 -0.03 -0.64 -14.96
N LEU A 95 0.53 0.57 -15.12
CA LEU A 95 -0.06 1.60 -15.97
C LEU A 95 -0.07 1.28 -17.46
N GLU A 96 0.82 0.40 -17.91
CA GLU A 96 0.88 -0.05 -19.30
C GLU A 96 -0.21 -1.08 -19.65
N GLN A 97 -0.86 -1.66 -18.63
CA GLN A 97 -1.95 -2.62 -18.84
C GLN A 97 -3.18 -1.90 -19.39
N ASP A 98 -3.84 -2.52 -20.36
CA ASP A 98 -5.17 -2.11 -20.81
C ASP A 98 -6.20 -2.23 -19.66
N GLU A 99 -7.40 -1.72 -19.89
CA GLU A 99 -8.40 -1.61 -18.82
C GLU A 99 -8.92 -2.96 -18.34
N GLU A 100 -9.15 -3.92 -19.24
CA GLU A 100 -9.64 -5.26 -18.89
C GLU A 100 -8.57 -6.02 -18.10
N SER A 101 -7.32 -5.98 -18.57
CA SER A 101 -6.18 -6.58 -17.88
C SER A 101 -5.97 -5.96 -16.49
N TRP A 102 -6.07 -4.63 -16.37
CA TRP A 102 -5.95 -3.94 -15.08
C TRP A 102 -7.06 -4.32 -14.11
N GLU A 103 -8.31 -4.36 -14.56
CA GLU A 103 -9.46 -4.74 -13.72
C GLU A 103 -9.31 -6.17 -13.18
N ALA A 104 -8.85 -7.11 -14.01
CA ALA A 104 -8.55 -8.47 -13.58
C ALA A 104 -7.44 -8.52 -12.52
N ILE A 105 -6.36 -7.75 -12.71
CA ILE A 105 -5.24 -7.65 -11.75
C ILE A 105 -5.69 -7.06 -10.41
N ALA A 106 -6.44 -5.96 -10.43
CA ALA A 106 -6.97 -5.32 -9.23
C ALA A 106 -7.95 -6.22 -8.48
N THR A 107 -8.85 -6.90 -9.20
CA THR A 107 -9.81 -7.85 -8.63
C THR A 107 -9.10 -9.05 -8.00
N ARG A 108 -8.05 -9.57 -8.64
CA ARG A 108 -7.22 -10.63 -8.07
C ARG A 108 -6.58 -10.16 -6.77
N LEU A 109 -5.98 -8.98 -6.73
CA LEU A 109 -5.36 -8.44 -5.51
C LEU A 109 -6.37 -8.38 -4.36
N LEU A 110 -7.55 -7.79 -4.59
CA LEU A 110 -8.60 -7.71 -3.58
C LEU A 110 -9.04 -9.10 -3.08
N THR A 111 -9.11 -10.08 -3.99
CA THR A 111 -9.43 -11.48 -3.63
C THR A 111 -8.33 -12.09 -2.76
N SER A 112 -7.05 -11.93 -3.13
CA SER A 112 -5.92 -12.43 -2.35
C SER A 112 -5.87 -11.81 -0.96
N ILE A 113 -6.21 -10.52 -0.84
CA ILE A 113 -6.31 -9.82 0.46
C ILE A 113 -7.42 -10.43 1.31
N GLN A 114 -8.62 -10.61 0.76
CA GLN A 114 -9.76 -11.16 1.49
C GLN A 114 -9.49 -12.59 1.99
N GLN A 115 -8.71 -13.38 1.24
CA GLN A 115 -8.37 -14.77 1.58
C GLN A 115 -7.09 -14.91 2.41
N ALA A 116 -6.36 -13.80 2.66
CA ALA A 116 -5.08 -13.85 3.33
C ALA A 116 -5.20 -14.40 4.76
N SER A 117 -4.27 -15.30 5.12
CA SER A 117 -4.22 -15.92 6.46
C SER A 117 -3.37 -15.13 7.46
N VAL A 118 -2.69 -14.08 7.00
CA VAL A 118 -1.73 -13.25 7.75
C VAL A 118 -2.22 -11.81 7.91
N ASP A 119 -1.61 -11.07 8.83
CA ASP A 119 -1.91 -9.64 8.96
C ASP A 119 -1.31 -8.86 7.78
N LEU A 120 -2.04 -7.86 7.29
CA LEU A 120 -1.63 -7.04 6.16
C LEU A 120 -1.72 -5.57 6.53
N ILE A 121 -0.69 -4.80 6.22
CA ILE A 121 -0.67 -3.34 6.38
C ILE A 121 -0.30 -2.74 5.04
N PHE A 122 -1.17 -1.92 4.47
CA PHE A 122 -0.98 -1.27 3.18
C PHE A 122 -0.67 0.20 3.36
N VAL A 123 0.31 0.71 2.61
CA VAL A 123 0.56 2.14 2.45
C VAL A 123 0.04 2.56 1.08
N ALA A 124 -0.73 3.65 1.02
CA ALA A 124 -1.23 4.22 -0.23
C ALA A 124 -1.15 5.76 -0.24
N GLU A 125 -1.01 6.34 -1.43
CA GLU A 125 -0.99 7.78 -1.63
C GLU A 125 -2.39 8.35 -1.86
N GLU A 126 -2.69 9.49 -1.20
CA GLU A 126 -3.81 10.36 -1.59
C GLU A 126 -3.37 11.29 -2.72
N THR A 127 -3.85 11.05 -3.94
CA THR A 127 -3.47 11.81 -5.15
C THR A 127 -4.59 12.65 -5.75
N GLY A 128 -5.81 12.56 -5.19
CA GLY A 128 -7.03 13.16 -5.74
C GLY A 128 -7.41 14.55 -5.22
N TRP A 129 -6.60 15.17 -4.34
CA TRP A 129 -6.98 16.42 -3.65
C TRP A 129 -6.55 17.70 -4.40
N GLY A 130 -5.81 17.55 -5.50
CA GLY A 130 -5.28 18.66 -6.29
C GLY A 130 -6.00 18.84 -7.63
N VAL A 131 -5.32 19.55 -8.54
CA VAL A 131 -5.80 19.73 -9.91
C VAL A 131 -5.78 18.42 -10.70
N VAL A 132 -6.60 18.35 -11.75
CA VAL A 132 -6.56 17.23 -12.70
C VAL A 132 -5.18 17.20 -13.38
N PRO A 133 -4.46 16.06 -13.38
CA PRO A 133 -3.17 15.96 -14.06
C PRO A 133 -3.26 16.33 -15.54
N ALA A 134 -2.28 17.10 -16.04
CA ALA A 134 -2.24 17.55 -17.43
C ALA A 134 -2.08 16.37 -18.43
N TYR A 135 -1.33 15.34 -18.03
CA TYR A 135 -1.01 14.20 -18.89
C TYR A 135 -1.97 13.02 -18.68
N PRO A 136 -2.37 12.29 -19.74
CA PRO A 136 -3.26 11.14 -19.65
C PRO A 136 -2.81 10.08 -18.64
N LEU A 137 -1.51 9.75 -18.64
CA LEU A 137 -0.94 8.74 -17.75
C LEU A 137 -1.09 9.11 -16.26
N GLY A 138 -0.97 10.40 -15.93
CA GLY A 138 -1.18 10.88 -14.56
C GLY A 138 -2.64 10.82 -14.11
N ARG A 139 -3.58 11.06 -15.03
CA ARG A 139 -5.02 10.87 -14.76
C ARG A 139 -5.33 9.40 -14.53
N LEU A 140 -4.82 8.52 -15.40
CA LEU A 140 -4.99 7.07 -15.28
C LEU A 140 -4.46 6.55 -13.93
N PHE A 141 -3.25 6.97 -13.54
CA PHE A 141 -2.68 6.64 -12.24
C PHE A 141 -3.55 7.07 -11.06
N ARG A 142 -3.96 8.35 -11.05
CA ARG A 142 -4.83 8.91 -10.01
C ARG A 142 -6.13 8.10 -9.90
N ASP A 143 -6.76 7.81 -11.02
CA ASP A 143 -8.05 7.14 -11.07
C ASP A 143 -7.91 5.68 -10.61
N ARG A 144 -6.95 4.91 -11.16
CA ARG A 144 -6.68 3.52 -10.77
C ARG A 144 -6.34 3.37 -9.28
N LEU A 145 -5.46 4.22 -8.75
CA LEU A 145 -5.10 4.21 -7.33
C LEU A 145 -6.29 4.59 -6.44
N GLY A 146 -7.07 5.60 -6.85
CA GLY A 146 -8.26 6.04 -6.13
C GLY A 146 -9.33 4.95 -6.03
N TYR A 147 -9.62 4.27 -7.16
CA TYR A 147 -10.57 3.15 -7.18
C TYR A 147 -10.11 2.00 -6.28
N LEU A 148 -8.86 1.56 -6.43
CA LEU A 148 -8.30 0.47 -5.62
C LEU A 148 -8.33 0.80 -4.12
N THR A 149 -7.88 1.99 -3.74
CA THR A 149 -7.82 2.43 -2.34
C THR A 149 -9.21 2.54 -1.74
N ARG A 150 -10.20 3.02 -2.51
CA ARG A 150 -11.60 3.07 -2.07
C ARG A 150 -12.19 1.67 -1.84
N GLN A 151 -11.97 0.74 -2.76
CA GLN A 151 -12.46 -0.64 -2.63
C GLN A 151 -11.80 -1.37 -1.45
N LEU A 152 -10.48 -1.19 -1.28
CA LEU A 152 -9.73 -1.78 -0.19
C LEU A 152 -10.13 -1.18 1.17
N GLY A 153 -10.30 0.14 1.24
CA GLY A 153 -10.57 0.85 2.50
C GLY A 153 -11.87 0.43 3.20
N VAL A 154 -12.85 -0.09 2.45
CA VAL A 154 -14.10 -0.65 3.00
C VAL A 154 -14.03 -2.17 3.26
N MET A 155 -12.96 -2.83 2.80
CA MET A 155 -12.72 -4.27 3.01
C MET A 155 -11.87 -4.54 4.26
N VAL A 156 -10.93 -3.65 4.59
CA VAL A 156 -10.00 -3.80 5.71
C VAL A 156 -10.63 -3.48 7.06
N ASP A 157 -10.05 -4.01 8.14
CA ASP A 157 -10.54 -3.77 9.51
C ASP A 157 -10.32 -2.33 9.98
N THR A 158 -9.29 -1.65 9.48
CA THR A 158 -8.98 -0.28 9.89
C THR A 158 -8.35 0.52 8.75
N THR A 159 -8.88 1.73 8.52
CA THR A 159 -8.32 2.69 7.57
C THR A 159 -7.85 3.94 8.31
N TYR A 160 -6.61 4.34 8.10
CA TYR A 160 -6.02 5.57 8.62
C TYR A 160 -5.80 6.58 7.51
N LEU A 161 -6.18 7.84 7.74
CA LEU A 161 -5.68 8.99 7.00
C LEU A 161 -4.52 9.62 7.77
N VAL A 162 -3.35 9.72 7.15
CA VAL A 162 -2.18 10.38 7.73
C VAL A 162 -1.93 11.68 7.01
N THR A 163 -2.07 12.81 7.71
CA THR A 163 -1.91 14.15 7.17
C THR A 163 -1.37 15.11 8.23
N GLY A 164 -0.52 16.06 7.83
CA GLY A 164 0.08 17.03 8.75
C GLY A 164 0.85 16.43 9.93
N GLY A 165 1.36 15.18 9.80
CA GLY A 165 2.02 14.45 10.89
C GLY A 165 1.08 13.76 11.88
N HIS A 166 -0.24 13.82 11.66
CA HIS A 166 -1.25 13.15 12.48
C HIS A 166 -1.86 11.96 11.75
N ALA A 167 -2.15 10.89 12.48
CA ALA A 167 -2.90 9.75 11.98
C ALA A 167 -4.32 9.76 12.53
N LEU A 168 -5.30 9.81 11.64
CA LEU A 168 -6.72 9.80 11.95
C LEU A 168 -7.30 8.44 11.59
N ASN A 169 -7.93 7.75 12.55
CA ASN A 169 -8.62 6.49 12.27
C ASN A 169 -9.99 6.80 11.63
N LEU A 170 -10.08 6.62 10.31
CA LEU A 170 -11.30 6.86 9.55
C LEU A 170 -12.39 5.84 9.87
N THR A 171 -12.03 4.59 10.18
CA THR A 171 -13.01 3.55 10.54
C THR A 171 -13.75 3.87 11.84
N LEU A 172 -13.11 4.58 12.77
CA LEU A 172 -13.76 4.99 14.02
C LEU A 172 -14.59 6.27 13.90
N LEU A 173 -14.22 7.18 12.99
CA LEU A 173 -14.80 8.52 12.90
C LEU A 173 -15.72 8.72 11.72
N GLY A 174 -15.59 7.89 10.68
CA GLY A 174 -16.34 7.99 9.44
C GLY A 174 -17.24 6.77 9.22
N ASN A 175 -18.03 6.85 8.15
CA ASN A 175 -18.81 5.74 7.64
C ASN A 175 -18.26 5.33 6.27
N PRO A 176 -18.27 4.04 5.92
CA PRO A 176 -17.97 3.62 4.55
C PRO A 176 -18.99 4.26 3.60
N VAL A 177 -18.52 4.70 2.43
CA VAL A 177 -19.38 5.19 1.35
C VAL A 177 -19.84 3.97 0.56
N ASP A 178 -21.16 3.81 0.40
CA ASP A 178 -21.77 2.66 -0.28
C ASP A 178 -21.11 2.35 -1.63
N LYS A 179 -21.01 1.05 -1.93
CA LYS A 179 -20.62 0.54 -3.24
C LYS A 179 -21.78 0.78 -4.20
N PHE A 180 -21.60 1.67 -5.18
CA PHE A 180 -22.44 1.67 -6.39
C PHE A 180 -21.87 0.67 -7.38
#